data_AF-A0A7X5IS48-F1
#
_entry.id   AF-A0A7X5IS48-F1
#
_cell.length_a   1.000
_cell.length_b   1.000
_cell.length_c   1.000
_cell.angle_alpha   90.00
_cell.angle_beta   90.00
_cell.angle_gamma   90.00
#
_symmetry.space_group_name_H-M   'P 1'
#
loop_
_entity.id
_entity.type
_entity.pdbx_description
1 polymer ?
#
loop_
_entity_poly.entity_id
_entity_poly.type
_entity_poly.pdbx_seq_one_letter_code
_entity_poly.pdbx_strand_id
1 'polypeptide(L)' 'MDCVYTHLIALPMAVKGVTIPDNEGDYTIIINENLSYECREQVLHHELRHIKMNHFSDTLTVVDAEYEAG' A
#
# COMPACT_ATOMS: atom_id res chain seq x y z
N MET A 1 -13.53 -11.42 -9.98
CA MET A 1 -12.16 -11.73 -10.41
C MET A 1 -11.42 -10.43 -10.18
N ASP A 2 -10.92 -10.32 -8.97
CA ASP A 2 -10.45 -9.06 -8.39
C ASP A 2 -9.07 -8.75 -8.99
N CYS A 3 -8.93 -7.61 -9.68
CA CYS A 3 -7.66 -7.23 -10.30
C CYS A 3 -6.87 -6.30 -9.37
N VAL A 4 -5.57 -6.53 -9.26
CA VAL A 4 -4.66 -5.68 -8.49
C VAL A 4 -3.79 -4.89 -9.46
N TYR A 5 -3.90 -3.56 -9.39
CA TYR A 5 -3.14 -2.60 -10.20
C TYR A 5 -2.07 -1.94 -9.33
N THR A 6 -0.83 -1.90 -9.82
CA THR A 6 0.29 -1.27 -9.11
C THR A 6 0.82 -0.08 -9.90
N HIS A 7 0.91 1.08 -9.24
CA HIS A 7 1.40 2.32 -9.82
C HIS A 7 2.57 2.87 -9.03
N LEU A 8 3.63 3.25 -9.74
CA LEU A 8 4.76 3.98 -9.18
C LEU A 8 4.56 5.46 -9.52
N ILE A 9 4.37 6.29 -8.50
CA ILE A 9 4.11 7.73 -8.68
C ILE A 9 4.99 8.51 -7.70
N ALA A 10 5.55 9.63 -8.15
CA ALA A 10 6.22 10.61 -7.30
C ALA A 10 5.25 11.23 -6.31
N LEU A 11 5.23 10.67 -5.10
CA LEU A 11 4.46 11.17 -3.97
C LEU A 11 5.38 11.95 -3.01
N PRO A 12 4.81 12.84 -2.17
CA PRO A 12 5.56 13.46 -1.08
C PRO A 12 6.22 12.39 -0.21
N MET A 13 7.44 12.62 0.29
CA MET A 13 8.16 11.60 1.10
C MET A 13 7.43 11.19 2.39
N ALA A 14 6.42 11.95 2.81
CA ALA A 14 5.52 11.58 3.90
C ALA A 14 4.62 10.37 3.56
N VAL A 15 4.42 10.07 2.28
CA VAL A 15 3.59 8.95 1.81
C VAL A 15 4.51 7.91 1.17
N LYS A 16 4.56 6.71 1.77
CA LYS A 16 5.37 5.59 1.27
C LYS A 16 4.60 4.74 0.24
N GLY A 17 3.33 4.50 0.51
CA GLY A 17 2.38 3.88 -0.41
C GLY A 17 0.95 4.02 0.10
N VAL A 18 -0.02 3.71 -0.76
CA VAL A 18 -1.44 3.71 -0.43
C VAL A 18 -2.17 2.65 -1.26
N THR A 19 -3.04 1.88 -0.62
CA THR A 19 -3.99 1.00 -1.32
C THR A 19 -5.37 1.63 -1.36
N ILE A 20 -5.95 1.66 -2.54
CA ILE A 20 -7.28 2.19 -2.82
C ILE A 20 -8.13 1.02 -3.32
N PRO A 21 -9.09 0.53 -2.52
CA PRO A 21 -10.11 -0.39 -3.02
C PRO A 21 -11.14 0.35 -3.87
N ASP A 22 -11.53 -0.24 -4.99
CA ASP A 22 -12.65 0.22 -5.80
C ASP A 22 -13.96 -0.46 -5.37
N ASN A 23 -15.10 0.17 -5.69
CA ASN A 23 -16.43 -0.38 -5.40
C ASN A 23 -16.69 -1.68 -6.18
N GLU A 24 -16.01 -1.88 -7.32
CA GLU A 24 -16.13 -3.06 -8.17
C GLU A 24 -15.32 -4.28 -7.68
N GLY A 25 -14.53 -4.13 -6.60
CA GLY A 25 -13.69 -5.19 -6.03
C GLY A 25 -12.25 -5.21 -6.56
N ASP A 26 -11.88 -4.23 -7.40
CA ASP A 26 -10.51 -4.03 -7.84
C ASP A 26 -9.68 -3.27 -6.79
N TYR A 27 -8.36 -3.48 -6.82
CA TYR A 27 -7.43 -2.84 -5.87
C TYR A 27 -6.36 -2.07 -6.61
N THR A 28 -6.18 -0.80 -6.26
CA THR A 28 -5.10 0.04 -6.80
C THR A 28 -4.09 0.34 -5.71
N ILE A 29 -2.86 -0.14 -5.88
CA ILE A 29 -1.73 0.12 -5.00
C ILE A 29 -0.86 1.19 -5.64
N ILE A 30 -0.67 2.31 -4.94
CA ILE A 30 0.22 3.40 -5.36
C ILE A 30 1.44 3.39 -4.45
N ILE A 31 2.63 3.29 -5.02
CA ILE A 31 3.90 3.28 -4.28
C ILE A 31 4.70 4.50 -4.67
N ASN A 32 5.32 5.13 -3.68
CA ASN A 32 6.15 6.31 -3.93
C ASN A 32 7.40 5.92 -4.73
N GLU A 33 7.53 6.46 -5.94
CA GLU A 33 8.68 6.20 -6.80
C GLU A 33 9.99 6.75 -6.21
N ASN A 34 9.94 7.67 -5.25
CA ASN A 34 11.13 8.23 -4.60
C ASN A 34 11.78 7.29 -3.58
N LEU A 35 11.11 6.19 -3.21
CA LEU A 35 11.67 5.20 -2.28
C LEU A 35 12.75 4.34 -2.95
N SER A 36 13.67 3.77 -2.17
CA SER A 36 14.60 2.75 -2.69
C SER A 36 13.85 1.47 -3.11
N TYR A 37 14.41 0.71 -4.05
CA TYR A 37 13.82 -0.55 -4.54
C TYR A 37 13.39 -1.48 -3.40
N GLU A 38 14.27 -1.72 -2.42
CA GLU A 38 13.98 -2.56 -1.25
C GLU A 38 12.80 -2.04 -0.42
N CYS A 39 12.70 -0.73 -0.26
CA CYS A 39 11.60 -0.11 0.49
C CYS A 39 10.28 -0.20 -0.30
N ARG A 40 10.31 -0.05 -1.63
CA ARG A 40 9.13 -0.27 -2.48
C ARG A 40 8.64 -1.73 -2.41
N GLU A 41 9.57 -2.69 -2.39
CA GLU A 41 9.23 -4.11 -2.28
C GLU A 41 8.59 -4.42 -0.92
N GLN A 42 9.13 -3.87 0.17
CA GLN A 42 8.54 -4.00 1.50
C GLN A 42 7.13 -3.39 1.59
N VAL A 43 6.96 -2.18 1.06
CA VAL A 43 5.65 -1.50 1.00
C VAL A 43 4.67 -2.32 0.16
N LEU A 44 5.06 -2.78 -1.03
CA LEU A 44 4.20 -3.61 -1.88
C LEU A 44 3.77 -4.89 -1.18
N HIS A 45 4.70 -5.59 -0.51
CA HIS A 45 4.39 -6.82 0.20
C HIS A 45 3.46 -6.57 1.38
N HIS A 46 3.60 -5.43 2.06
CA HIS A 46 2.72 -4.98 3.13
C HIS A 46 1.30 -4.72 2.61
N GLU A 47 1.16 -3.91 1.55
CA GLU A 47 -0.12 -3.61 0.90
C GLU A 47 -0.82 -4.87 0.37
N LEU A 48 -0.07 -5.78 -0.27
CA LEU A 48 -0.59 -7.08 -0.72
C LEU A 48 -1.07 -7.96 0.44
N ARG A 49 -0.39 -7.90 1.59
CA ARG A 49 -0.81 -8.63 2.80
C ARG A 49 -2.14 -8.10 3.32
N HIS A 50 -2.36 -6.78 3.28
CA HIS A 50 -3.64 -6.16 3.63
C HIS A 50 -4.78 -6.61 2.73
N ILE A 51 -4.56 -6.62 1.41
CA ILE A 51 -5.54 -7.12 0.43
C ILE A 51 -5.87 -8.59 0.71
N LYS A 52 -4.85 -9.43 0.93
CA LYS A 52 -5.02 -10.87 1.16
C LYS A 52 -5.70 -11.20 2.50
N MET A 53 -5.47 -10.40 3.54
CA MET A 53 -6.05 -10.61 4.86
C MET A 53 -7.47 -10.01 5.01
N ASN A 54 -8.02 -9.40 3.97
CA ASN A 54 -9.37 -8.81 3.96
C ASN A 54 -9.58 -7.80 5.11
N HIS A 55 -8.51 -7.15 5.55
CA HIS A 55 -8.50 -6.19 6.67
C HIS A 55 -8.79 -4.76 6.15
N PHE A 56 -9.76 -4.62 5.24
CA PHE A 56 -10.20 -3.33 4.68
C PHE A 56 -10.88 -2.41 5.71
N SER A 57 -11.10 -2.91 6.92
CA SER A 57 -11.81 -2.22 7.99
C SER A 57 -11.00 -1.15 8.70
N ASP A 58 -9.66 -1.20 8.59
CA ASP A 58 -8.81 -0.26 9.32
C ASP A 58 -8.01 0.55 8.34
N THR A 59 -8.45 1.79 8.19
CA THR A 59 -7.74 2.86 7.49
C THR A 59 -6.47 3.17 8.27
N LEU A 60 -5.49 2.27 8.23
CA LEU A 60 -4.19 2.48 8.85
C LEU A 60 -3.44 3.44 7.93
N THR A 61 -3.71 4.71 8.19
CA THR A 61 -2.84 5.81 7.79
C THR A 61 -1.40 5.39 8.06
N VAL A 62 -0.51 5.79 7.16
CA VAL A 62 0.95 5.58 7.12
C VAL A 62 1.67 5.80 8.47
N VAL A 63 0.99 6.35 9.48
CA VAL A 63 1.44 6.64 10.84
C VAL A 63 1.46 5.39 11.75
N ASP A 64 0.52 4.45 11.62
CA ASP A 64 0.50 3.26 12.51
C ASP A 64 1.45 2.14 12.05
N ALA A 65 1.89 2.17 10.78
CA ALA A 65 2.81 1.19 10.20
C ALA A 65 4.25 1.25 10.77
N GLU A 66 4.61 2.28 11.55
CA GLU A 66 5.93 2.36 12.20
C GLU A 66 5.97 1.74 13.60
N TYR A 67 4.82 1.39 14.21
CA TYR A 67 4.78 0.85 15.58
C TYR A 67 4.83 -0.69 15.64
N GLU A 68 4.41 -1.40 14.59
CA GLU A 68 4.46 -2.87 14.55
C GLU A 68 5.86 -3.44 14.22
N ALA A 69 6.83 -2.58 13.93
CA ALA A 69 8.24 -2.92 13.72
C ALA A 69 9.15 -2.52 14.90
N GLY A 70 8.56 -2.17 16.05
CA GLY A 70 9.25 -1.86 17.31
C GLY A 70 9.44 -3.06 18.21
#